data_AF-H0USH1-F1
#
_entry.id   AF-H0USH1-F1
#
_cell.length_a   1.000
_cell.length_b   1.000
_cell.length_c   1.000
_cell.angle_alpha   90.00
_cell.angle_beta   90.00
_cell.angle_gamma   90.00
#
_symmetry.space_group_name_H-M   'P 1'
#
loop_
_entity.id
_entity.type
_entity.pdbx_description
1 polymer ?
#
loop_
_entity_poly.entity_id
_entity_poly.type
_entity_poly.pdbx_seq_one_letter_code
_entity_poly.pdbx_strand_id
1 'polypeptide(L)'
;MIVGSGALGPLFSLFKGLLHLFLPASCPVCGALGEVLCSACGDGLLSSCGSSRILLPGGAVEVLYGGTHEGVLRDVVHLFKYRGCSSLAFHVGVALGRRFAPLGRCIVPIPLHVGSPRGYNQSLLLAQGLSSVWGISVEDHLVWRAKVASQVKSKERRIPEGAIGWSGPRGLDEVVLVDDVLTTGGTLGAAAEALNEAGCSVVGVAVLSLSKAFEGGGKGHGQL
;
A
#
# COMPACT_ATOMS: atom_id res chain seq x y z
N MET A 1 30.65 -9.12 -7.40
CA MET A 1 31.54 -8.91 -8.57
C MET A 1 30.97 -7.78 -9.40
N ILE A 2 31.71 -6.68 -9.46
CA ILE A 2 31.37 -5.46 -10.19
C ILE A 2 31.87 -5.68 -11.63
N VAL A 3 30.96 -5.86 -12.57
CA VAL A 3 31.20 -5.63 -14.00
C VAL A 3 30.88 -4.15 -14.21
N GLY A 4 31.67 -3.27 -14.81
CA GLY A 4 32.87 -3.37 -15.62
C GLY A 4 32.86 -2.06 -16.41
N SER A 5 33.83 -1.18 -16.16
CA SER A 5 33.91 0.15 -16.74
C SER A 5 34.07 0.10 -18.26
N GLY A 6 33.03 0.50 -18.98
CA GLY A 6 33.08 0.80 -20.42
C GLY A 6 32.83 2.28 -20.64
N ALA A 7 33.81 2.96 -21.21
CA ALA A 7 33.77 4.39 -21.52
C ALA A 7 32.65 4.72 -22.53
N LEU A 8 31.55 5.30 -22.03
CA LEU A 8 30.57 6.04 -22.83
C LEU A 8 30.61 7.49 -22.35
N GLY A 9 31.14 8.37 -23.19
CA GLY A 9 31.67 9.70 -22.82
C GLY A 9 30.64 10.76 -22.37
N PRO A 10 31.08 12.02 -22.20
CA PRO A 10 30.23 13.15 -21.78
C PRO A 10 29.03 13.40 -22.71
N LEU A 11 29.11 12.96 -23.97
CA LEU A 11 28.03 13.01 -24.95
C LEU A 11 26.81 12.15 -24.54
N PHE A 12 27.04 11.00 -23.90
CA PHE A 12 25.98 10.11 -23.40
C PHE A 12 25.28 10.72 -22.16
N SER A 13 26.06 11.42 -21.31
CA SER A 13 25.55 12.18 -20.16
C SER A 13 24.71 13.39 -20.59
N LEU A 14 25.17 14.14 -21.61
CA LEU A 14 24.40 15.24 -22.20
C LEU A 14 23.08 14.76 -22.82
N PHE A 15 23.11 13.63 -23.53
CA PHE A 15 21.93 13.05 -24.15
C PHE A 15 20.91 12.56 -23.12
N LYS A 16 21.37 11.98 -22.00
CA LYS A 16 20.53 11.60 -20.86
C LYS A 16 19.91 12.82 -20.18
N GLY A 17 20.67 13.90 -20.02
CA GLY A 17 20.17 15.19 -19.52
C GLY A 17 19.12 15.82 -20.43
N LEU A 18 19.30 15.75 -21.75
CA LEU A 18 18.32 16.21 -22.74
C LEU A 18 17.05 15.35 -22.74
N LEU A 19 17.18 14.02 -22.59
CA LEU A 19 16.05 13.10 -22.48
C LEU A 19 15.22 13.33 -21.22
N HIS A 20 15.81 13.74 -20.08
CA HIS A 20 15.04 14.14 -18.89
C HIS A 20 14.16 15.38 -19.11
N LEU A 21 14.47 16.21 -20.11
CA LEU A 21 13.66 17.36 -20.50
C LEU A 21 12.36 16.94 -21.23
N PHE A 22 12.38 15.78 -21.90
CA PHE A 22 11.26 15.26 -22.70
C PHE A 22 10.58 14.01 -22.09
N LEU A 23 11.29 13.28 -21.20
CA LEU A 23 10.86 12.08 -20.47
C LEU A 23 11.18 12.28 -18.98
N PRO A 24 10.36 13.07 -18.25
CA PRO A 24 10.67 13.48 -16.88
C PRO A 24 10.67 12.34 -15.86
N ALA A 25 10.14 11.16 -16.22
CA ALA A 25 10.12 9.99 -15.36
C ALA A 25 11.31 9.06 -15.63
N SER A 26 11.91 8.55 -14.56
CA SER A 26 12.80 7.40 -14.62
C SER A 26 12.44 6.40 -13.53
N CYS A 27 12.55 5.10 -13.84
CA CYS A 27 12.24 4.05 -12.90
C CYS A 27 13.20 4.18 -11.71
N PRO A 28 12.70 4.30 -10.47
CA PRO A 28 13.55 4.55 -9.30
C PRO A 28 14.41 3.35 -8.90
N VAL A 29 14.12 2.16 -9.45
CA VAL A 29 14.84 0.92 -9.14
C VAL A 29 16.00 0.70 -10.11
N CYS A 30 15.78 0.81 -11.43
CA CYS A 30 16.81 0.51 -12.44
C CYS A 30 17.26 1.72 -13.27
N GLY A 31 16.57 2.86 -13.20
CA GLY A 31 16.87 4.07 -13.97
C GLY A 31 16.35 4.08 -15.41
N ALA A 32 15.50 3.14 -15.81
CA ALA A 32 14.86 3.14 -17.14
C ALA A 32 14.10 4.46 -17.38
N LEU A 33 14.32 5.10 -18.52
CA LEU A 33 13.72 6.40 -18.87
C LEU A 33 12.28 6.23 -19.39
N GLY A 34 11.42 7.20 -19.09
CA GLY A 34 10.02 7.21 -19.54
C GLY A 34 9.05 6.40 -18.71
N GLU A 35 9.53 5.66 -17.71
CA GLU A 35 8.74 4.76 -16.88
C GLU A 35 8.73 5.23 -15.42
N VAL A 36 7.56 5.30 -14.80
CA VAL A 36 7.47 5.53 -13.34
C VAL A 36 7.89 4.29 -12.57
N LEU A 37 7.54 3.11 -13.09
CA LEU A 37 8.02 1.80 -12.64
C LEU A 37 7.91 0.83 -13.81
N CYS A 38 9.05 0.35 -14.32
CA CYS A 38 9.02 -0.63 -15.41
C CYS A 38 8.53 -2.00 -14.91
N SER A 39 7.94 -2.79 -15.81
CA SER A 39 7.36 -4.10 -15.50
C SER A 39 8.36 -5.03 -14.80
N ALA A 40 9.60 -5.13 -15.29
CA ALA A 40 10.63 -5.98 -14.70
C ALA A 40 10.95 -5.60 -13.25
N CYS A 41 11.02 -4.30 -12.92
CA CYS A 41 11.24 -3.85 -11.55
C CYS A 41 10.00 -4.04 -10.68
N GLY A 42 8.79 -3.82 -11.22
CA GLY A 42 7.55 -4.15 -10.52
C GLY A 42 7.48 -5.64 -10.16
N ASP A 43 7.82 -6.51 -11.10
CA ASP A 43 7.84 -7.95 -10.88
C ASP A 43 8.93 -8.41 -9.91
N GLY A 44 10.11 -7.78 -9.98
CA GLY A 44 11.21 -8.03 -9.05
C GLY A 44 10.90 -7.57 -7.63
N LEU A 45 10.22 -6.43 -7.46
CA LEU A 45 9.78 -5.92 -6.14
C LEU A 45 8.83 -6.89 -5.44
N LEU A 46 8.02 -7.60 -6.24
CA LEU A 46 7.00 -8.53 -5.76
C LEU A 46 7.42 -9.99 -5.91
N SER A 47 8.73 -10.28 -5.99
CA SER A 47 9.23 -11.66 -6.10
C SER A 47 8.90 -12.51 -4.88
N SER A 48 8.77 -11.87 -3.72
CA SER A 48 8.46 -12.51 -2.43
C SER A 48 7.01 -12.23 -1.99
N CYS A 49 6.13 -11.93 -2.94
CA CYS A 49 4.72 -11.72 -2.66
C CYS A 49 4.09 -13.03 -2.16
N GLY A 50 3.06 -12.90 -1.33
CA GLY A 50 2.33 -14.06 -0.82
C GLY A 50 1.01 -13.68 -0.19
N SER A 51 0.41 -14.65 0.48
CA SER A 51 -0.76 -14.41 1.32
C SER A 51 -0.59 -15.00 2.72
N SER A 52 -1.25 -14.38 3.68
CA SER A 52 -1.33 -14.83 5.07
C SER A 52 -2.74 -14.60 5.61
N ARG A 53 -2.95 -14.90 6.89
CA ARG A 53 -4.22 -14.63 7.57
C ARG A 53 -3.98 -13.82 8.82
N ILE A 54 -4.87 -12.85 9.05
CA ILE A 54 -4.92 -12.07 10.29
C ILE A 54 -6.34 -12.10 10.84
N LEU A 55 -6.47 -11.86 12.15
CA LEU A 55 -7.77 -11.67 12.79
C LEU A 55 -8.10 -10.18 12.80
N LEU A 56 -9.19 -9.78 12.15
CA LEU A 56 -9.77 -8.44 12.26
C LEU A 56 -11.11 -8.51 13.02
N PRO A 57 -11.64 -7.38 13.50
CA PRO A 57 -13.05 -7.29 13.84
C PRO A 57 -13.90 -7.84 12.70
N GLY A 58 -14.81 -8.78 12.99
CA GLY A 58 -15.62 -9.47 11.99
C GLY A 58 -15.10 -10.85 11.57
N GLY A 59 -13.83 -11.19 11.87
CA GLY A 59 -13.30 -12.54 11.68
C GLY A 59 -11.90 -12.60 11.08
N ALA A 60 -11.45 -13.83 10.81
CA ALA A 60 -10.18 -14.07 10.15
C ALA A 60 -10.30 -13.76 8.65
N VAL A 61 -9.39 -12.95 8.12
CA VAL A 61 -9.37 -12.53 6.72
C VAL A 61 -8.03 -12.87 6.07
N GLU A 62 -8.03 -13.03 4.75
CA GLU A 62 -6.80 -13.19 3.97
C GLU A 62 -6.11 -11.83 3.76
N VAL A 63 -4.79 -11.83 3.85
CA VAL A 63 -3.94 -10.68 3.56
C VAL A 63 -3.04 -11.01 2.40
N LEU A 64 -3.22 -10.33 1.27
CA LEU A 64 -2.28 -10.32 0.16
C LEU A 64 -1.18 -9.32 0.44
N TYR A 65 0.08 -9.70 0.23
CA TYR A 65 1.21 -8.81 0.43
C TYR A 65 2.23 -8.90 -0.68
N GLY A 66 2.86 -7.77 -1.02
CA GLY A 66 3.92 -7.70 -2.02
C GLY A 66 5.27 -8.24 -1.55
N GLY A 67 5.55 -8.14 -0.25
CA GLY A 67 6.74 -8.70 0.38
C GLY A 67 7.02 -8.11 1.76
N THR A 68 8.22 -8.38 2.27
CA THR A 68 8.69 -7.90 3.57
C THR A 68 9.11 -6.45 3.49
N HIS A 69 8.80 -5.66 4.51
CA HIS A 69 9.12 -4.22 4.56
C HIS A 69 10.61 -3.95 4.82
N GLU A 70 11.45 -4.33 3.87
CA GLU A 70 12.90 -4.20 3.88
C GLU A 70 13.48 -3.98 2.47
N GLY A 71 14.78 -3.66 2.40
CA GLY A 71 15.51 -3.45 1.16
C GLY A 71 14.79 -2.51 0.18
N VAL A 72 14.78 -2.92 -1.09
CA VAL A 72 14.21 -2.14 -2.20
C VAL A 72 12.72 -1.84 -1.99
N LEU A 73 11.96 -2.78 -1.40
CA LEU A 73 10.53 -2.58 -1.16
C LEU A 73 10.28 -1.48 -0.11
N ARG A 74 11.08 -1.45 0.96
CA ARG A 74 11.07 -0.35 1.93
C ARG A 74 11.42 0.98 1.27
N ASP A 75 12.45 1.00 0.43
CA ASP A 75 12.91 2.23 -0.24
C ASP A 75 11.82 2.78 -1.18
N VAL A 76 11.17 1.91 -1.96
CA VAL A 76 10.03 2.27 -2.81
C VAL A 76 8.87 2.85 -1.99
N VAL A 77 8.53 2.23 -0.86
CA VAL A 77 7.52 2.77 0.08
C VAL A 77 7.91 4.16 0.58
N HIS A 78 9.17 4.36 0.96
CA HIS A 78 9.65 5.67 1.40
C HIS A 78 9.59 6.72 0.29
N LEU A 79 9.90 6.36 -0.96
CA LEU A 79 9.86 7.27 -2.10
C LEU A 79 8.45 7.83 -2.33
N PHE A 80 7.42 6.98 -2.36
CA PHE A 80 6.04 7.46 -2.53
C PHE A 80 5.41 7.98 -1.23
N LYS A 81 6.01 7.80 -0.05
CA LYS A 81 5.52 8.45 1.17
C LYS A 81 6.00 9.89 1.30
N TYR A 82 7.23 10.18 0.89
CA TYR A 82 7.91 11.43 1.30
C TYR A 82 8.58 12.22 0.18
N ARG A 83 8.83 11.63 -1.00
CA ARG A 83 9.61 12.28 -2.07
C ARG A 83 8.79 12.77 -3.26
N GLY A 84 7.47 12.87 -3.11
CA GLY A 84 6.59 13.42 -4.15
C GLY A 84 6.34 12.48 -5.34
N CYS A 85 6.83 11.24 -5.31
CA CYS A 85 6.57 10.23 -6.35
C CYS A 85 5.21 9.53 -6.14
N SER A 86 4.12 10.29 -6.04
CA SER A 86 2.79 9.73 -5.75
C SER A 86 2.33 8.71 -6.80
N SER A 87 2.62 8.98 -8.08
CA SER A 87 2.32 8.07 -9.19
C SER A 87 2.95 6.70 -9.04
N LEU A 88 4.05 6.56 -8.29
CA LEU A 88 4.68 5.27 -8.00
C LEU A 88 3.74 4.36 -7.20
N ALA A 89 2.97 4.90 -6.26
CA ALA A 89 2.00 4.11 -5.49
C ALA A 89 0.95 3.45 -6.41
N PHE A 90 0.45 4.19 -7.41
CA PHE A 90 -0.45 3.63 -8.42
C PHE A 90 0.20 2.49 -9.21
N HIS A 91 1.41 2.68 -9.74
CA HIS A 91 2.08 1.67 -10.56
C HIS A 91 2.46 0.42 -9.76
N VAL A 92 2.81 0.59 -8.49
CA VAL A 92 3.02 -0.54 -7.59
C VAL A 92 1.70 -1.26 -7.29
N GLY A 93 0.59 -0.54 -7.15
CA GLY A 93 -0.75 -1.13 -7.06
C GLY A 93 -1.12 -1.95 -8.29
N VAL A 94 -0.80 -1.46 -9.50
CA VAL A 94 -0.96 -2.22 -10.76
C VAL A 94 -0.13 -3.51 -10.73
N ALA A 95 1.15 -3.41 -10.32
CA ALA A 95 2.01 -4.58 -10.22
C ALA A 95 1.45 -5.61 -9.23
N LEU A 96 0.94 -5.16 -8.07
CA LEU A 96 0.31 -6.02 -7.07
C LEU A 96 -0.96 -6.67 -7.61
N GLY A 97 -1.81 -5.92 -8.31
CA GLY A 97 -3.06 -6.41 -8.90
C GLY A 97 -2.83 -7.47 -9.97
N ARG A 98 -1.69 -7.44 -10.67
CA ARG A 98 -1.30 -8.49 -11.63
C ARG A 98 -0.84 -9.78 -10.96
N ARG A 99 -0.43 -9.75 -9.69
CA ARG A 99 0.04 -10.93 -8.95
C ARG A 99 -1.07 -11.73 -8.29
N PHE A 100 -2.21 -11.10 -8.04
CA PHE A 100 -3.29 -11.71 -7.28
C PHE A 100 -4.64 -11.52 -7.96
N ALA A 101 -5.53 -12.48 -7.77
CA ALA A 101 -6.94 -12.29 -8.06
C ALA A 101 -7.58 -11.37 -6.98
N PRO A 102 -8.67 -10.64 -7.31
CA PRO A 102 -9.42 -9.90 -6.31
C PRO A 102 -10.00 -10.84 -5.26
N LEU A 103 -9.89 -10.45 -3.98
CA LEU A 103 -10.49 -11.18 -2.84
C LEU A 103 -11.97 -10.84 -2.62
N GLY A 104 -12.49 -9.81 -3.27
CA GLY A 104 -13.82 -9.29 -3.01
C GLY A 104 -14.36 -8.42 -4.14
N ARG A 105 -15.40 -7.63 -3.85
CA ARG A 105 -16.21 -6.90 -4.84
C ARG A 105 -15.96 -5.39 -4.87
N CYS A 106 -15.35 -4.85 -3.84
CA CYS A 106 -14.91 -3.45 -3.80
C CYS A 106 -13.66 -3.28 -2.94
N ILE A 107 -12.96 -2.17 -3.17
CA ILE A 107 -11.72 -1.82 -2.49
C ILE A 107 -11.98 -0.61 -1.61
N VAL A 108 -11.57 -0.67 -0.35
CA VAL A 108 -11.64 0.45 0.58
C VAL A 108 -10.22 0.80 1.04
N PRO A 109 -9.67 1.96 0.65
CA PRO A 109 -8.33 2.36 1.09
C PRO A 109 -8.35 2.86 2.53
N ILE A 110 -7.30 2.56 3.29
CA ILE A 110 -7.09 3.11 4.62
C ILE A 110 -6.90 4.64 4.54
N PRO A 111 -7.55 5.43 5.42
CA PRO A 111 -7.50 6.88 5.33
C PRO A 111 -6.18 7.45 5.83
N LEU A 112 -5.73 8.52 5.19
CA LEU A 112 -4.58 9.28 5.66
C LEU A 112 -4.89 9.95 7.01
N HIS A 113 -4.00 9.76 7.99
CA HIS A 113 -4.13 10.37 9.31
C HIS A 113 -4.22 11.91 9.27
N VAL A 114 -5.08 12.53 10.07
CA VAL A 114 -5.40 13.99 10.06
C VAL A 114 -4.17 14.89 10.24
N GLY A 115 -3.20 14.44 11.02
CA GLY A 115 -1.94 15.17 11.26
C GLY A 115 -0.78 14.77 10.34
N SER A 116 -1.06 14.02 9.27
CA SER A 116 -0.01 13.56 8.37
C SER A 116 0.58 14.74 7.58
N PRO A 117 1.91 14.92 7.54
CA PRO A 117 2.54 15.93 6.70
C PRO A 117 2.49 15.59 5.20
N ARG A 118 1.90 14.43 4.85
CA ARG A 118 1.79 13.93 3.48
C ARG A 118 0.65 14.64 2.75
N GLY A 119 0.87 15.03 1.50
CA GLY A 119 -0.12 15.74 0.68
C GLY A 119 -1.15 14.85 -0.04
N TYR A 120 -1.10 13.54 0.14
CA TYR A 120 -2.00 12.57 -0.51
C TYR A 120 -2.10 11.25 0.27
N ASN A 121 -3.17 10.50 0.02
CA ASN A 121 -3.41 9.17 0.57
C ASN A 121 -2.72 8.09 -0.30
N GLN A 122 -1.66 7.46 0.21
CA GLN A 122 -0.90 6.42 -0.51
C GLN A 122 -1.76 5.17 -0.76
N SER A 123 -2.57 4.81 0.24
CA SER A 123 -3.43 3.64 0.20
C SER A 123 -4.54 3.81 -0.85
N LEU A 124 -5.03 5.04 -1.05
CA LEU A 124 -5.94 5.36 -2.16
C LEU A 124 -5.28 5.17 -3.53
N LEU A 125 -4.05 5.66 -3.72
CA LEU A 125 -3.35 5.50 -5.01
C LEU A 125 -3.02 4.02 -5.30
N LEU A 126 -2.64 3.26 -4.27
CA LEU A 126 -2.48 1.81 -4.36
C LEU A 126 -3.79 1.12 -4.75
N ALA A 127 -4.90 1.48 -4.09
CA ALA A 127 -6.23 0.95 -4.37
C ALA A 127 -6.69 1.23 -5.81
N GLN A 128 -6.43 2.44 -6.33
CA GLN A 128 -6.70 2.80 -7.71
C GLN A 128 -5.88 1.96 -8.70
N GLY A 129 -4.60 1.71 -8.38
CA GLY A 129 -3.75 0.81 -9.16
C GLY A 129 -4.31 -0.62 -9.20
N LEU A 130 -4.72 -1.16 -8.05
CA LEU A 130 -5.36 -2.48 -7.95
C LEU A 130 -6.67 -2.53 -8.75
N SER A 131 -7.55 -1.54 -8.56
CA SER A 131 -8.83 -1.42 -9.25
C SER A 131 -8.69 -1.43 -10.77
N SER A 132 -7.66 -0.77 -11.31
CA SER A 132 -7.40 -0.75 -12.76
C SER A 132 -7.09 -2.13 -13.36
N VAL A 133 -6.65 -3.09 -12.52
CA VAL A 133 -6.37 -4.47 -12.92
C VAL A 133 -7.52 -5.40 -12.56
N TRP A 134 -8.08 -5.25 -11.36
CA TRP A 134 -9.13 -6.13 -10.84
C TRP A 134 -10.53 -5.80 -11.38
N GLY A 135 -10.75 -4.58 -11.89
CA GLY A 135 -12.03 -4.16 -12.45
C GLY A 135 -13.14 -3.96 -11.41
N ILE A 136 -12.79 -3.81 -10.13
CA ILE A 136 -13.72 -3.55 -9.02
C ILE A 136 -13.62 -2.11 -8.51
N SER A 137 -14.69 -1.57 -7.93
CA SER A 137 -14.76 -0.15 -7.52
C SER A 137 -13.86 0.16 -6.31
N VAL A 138 -13.49 1.44 -6.18
CA VAL A 138 -12.79 1.98 -5.01
C VAL A 138 -13.76 2.90 -4.25
N GLU A 139 -14.01 2.60 -2.98
CA GLU A 139 -14.91 3.34 -2.10
C GLU A 139 -14.09 4.08 -1.01
N ASP A 140 -13.77 5.36 -1.26
CA ASP A 140 -12.91 6.18 -0.39
C ASP A 140 -13.73 6.99 0.63
N HIS A 141 -14.36 6.28 1.57
CA HIS A 141 -15.24 6.89 2.59
C HIS A 141 -14.83 6.62 4.04
N LEU A 142 -13.66 6.02 4.26
CA LEU A 142 -13.07 5.98 5.60
C LEU A 142 -12.50 7.35 5.95
N VAL A 143 -12.75 7.80 7.18
CA VAL A 143 -12.27 9.10 7.67
C VAL A 143 -11.80 9.00 9.11
N TRP A 144 -10.80 9.78 9.46
CA TRP A 144 -10.38 9.92 10.85
C TRP A 144 -11.32 10.87 11.61
N ARG A 145 -11.74 10.47 12.81
CA ARG A 145 -12.61 11.27 13.67
C ARG A 145 -11.76 12.16 14.60
N ALA A 146 -11.81 13.47 14.38
CA ALA A 146 -11.02 14.46 15.13
C ALA A 146 -11.19 14.40 16.67
N LYS A 147 -12.38 14.04 17.17
CA LYS A 147 -12.67 13.94 18.61
C LYS A 147 -11.85 12.87 19.33
N VAL A 148 -11.36 11.86 18.60
CA VAL A 148 -10.58 10.75 19.16
C VAL A 148 -9.08 11.01 19.07
N ALA A 149 -8.65 11.92 18.18
CA ALA A 149 -7.23 12.25 17.96
C ALA A 149 -6.61 13.15 19.05
N SER A 150 -7.41 13.88 19.84
CA SER A 150 -6.91 14.91 20.78
C SER A 150 -6.53 14.39 22.18
N GLN A 151 -6.67 13.10 22.49
CA GLN A 151 -6.38 12.55 23.82
C GLN A 151 -5.08 11.74 23.92
N VAL A 152 -4.28 11.66 22.85
CA VAL A 152 -3.09 10.78 22.83
C VAL A 152 -1.85 11.52 23.35
N LYS A 153 -1.72 11.58 24.69
CA LYS A 153 -0.43 11.71 25.37
C LYS A 153 -0.05 10.36 26.00
N SER A 154 0.30 9.35 25.22
CA SER A 154 0.97 8.17 25.79
C SER A 154 1.75 7.35 24.76
N LYS A 155 2.73 6.61 25.28
CA LYS A 155 3.76 5.80 24.60
C LYS A 155 3.22 4.51 23.95
N GLU A 156 1.90 4.32 23.92
CA GLU A 156 1.25 3.09 23.47
C GLU A 156 0.63 3.27 22.07
N ARG A 157 1.10 2.45 21.14
CA ARG A 157 0.76 2.49 19.70
C ARG A 157 -0.63 1.92 19.38
N ARG A 158 -1.60 1.99 20.30
CA ARG A 158 -2.95 1.47 20.07
C ARG A 158 -3.83 2.58 19.51
N ILE A 159 -4.46 2.32 18.37
CA ILE A 159 -5.45 3.24 17.81
C ILE A 159 -6.68 3.17 18.71
N PRO A 160 -7.18 4.31 19.23
CA PRO A 160 -8.36 4.27 20.10
C PRO A 160 -9.61 3.81 19.32
N GLU A 161 -10.54 3.20 20.04
CA GLU A 161 -11.85 2.81 19.51
C GLU A 161 -12.59 4.03 18.93
N GLY A 162 -13.26 3.84 17.79
CA GLY A 162 -13.96 4.92 17.08
C GLY A 162 -13.05 5.99 16.45
N ALA A 163 -11.73 5.80 16.40
CA ALA A 163 -10.82 6.76 15.77
C ALA A 163 -11.01 6.89 14.25
N ILE A 164 -11.51 5.83 13.62
CA ILE A 164 -11.89 5.80 12.20
C ILE A 164 -13.41 5.65 12.11
N GLY A 165 -14.00 6.32 11.13
CA GLY A 165 -15.42 6.19 10.80
C GLY A 165 -15.63 5.92 9.33
N TRP A 166 -16.77 5.33 8.99
CA TRP A 166 -17.25 5.13 7.63
C TRP A 166 -18.37 6.11 7.31
N SER A 167 -18.28 6.80 6.16
CA SER A 167 -19.30 7.76 5.68
C SER A 167 -19.93 7.36 4.34
N GLY A 168 -19.65 6.15 3.85
CA GLY A 168 -20.10 5.67 2.54
C GLY A 168 -21.40 4.85 2.61
N PRO A 169 -21.70 4.09 1.53
CA PRO A 169 -22.86 3.20 1.50
C PRO A 169 -22.84 2.17 2.64
N ARG A 170 -24.02 1.85 3.16
CA ARG A 170 -24.17 0.77 4.15
C ARG A 170 -24.32 -0.58 3.45
N GLY A 171 -23.92 -1.65 4.13
CA GLY A 171 -24.13 -3.01 3.62
C GLY A 171 -23.30 -3.35 2.39
N LEU A 172 -22.09 -2.79 2.26
CA LEU A 172 -21.16 -3.25 1.23
C LEU A 172 -20.67 -4.65 1.57
N ASP A 173 -20.84 -5.57 0.62
CA ASP A 173 -20.37 -6.94 0.77
C ASP A 173 -19.01 -7.16 0.12
N GLU A 174 -18.22 -8.05 0.73
CA GLU A 174 -16.92 -8.49 0.21
C GLU A 174 -15.94 -7.33 -0.01
N VAL A 175 -15.73 -6.52 1.03
CA VAL A 175 -14.78 -5.40 1.05
C VAL A 175 -13.34 -5.92 1.19
N VAL A 176 -12.45 -5.41 0.34
CA VAL A 176 -10.99 -5.56 0.47
C VAL A 176 -10.39 -4.26 0.99
N LEU A 177 -9.81 -4.28 2.20
CA LEU A 177 -9.08 -3.15 2.74
C LEU A 177 -7.70 -3.02 2.06
N VAL A 178 -7.27 -1.80 1.75
CA VAL A 178 -5.94 -1.55 1.17
C VAL A 178 -5.12 -0.61 2.03
N ASP A 179 -3.88 -0.99 2.31
CA ASP A 179 -2.89 -0.14 2.98
C ASP A 179 -1.50 -0.29 2.36
N ASP A 180 -0.57 0.61 2.68
CA ASP A 180 0.81 0.49 2.17
C ASP A 180 1.68 -0.48 2.99
N VAL A 181 1.56 -0.45 4.32
CA VAL A 181 2.39 -1.26 5.22
C VAL A 181 1.58 -1.82 6.37
N LEU A 182 1.46 -3.15 6.42
CA LEU A 182 0.96 -3.85 7.60
C LEU A 182 2.05 -3.91 8.68
N THR A 183 1.87 -3.12 9.74
CA THR A 183 2.83 -3.07 10.87
C THR A 183 2.34 -3.79 12.11
N THR A 184 1.28 -3.30 12.76
CA THR A 184 0.64 -3.94 13.92
C THR A 184 -0.80 -4.35 13.64
N GLY A 185 -1.36 -3.98 12.49
CA GLY A 185 -2.76 -4.22 12.15
C GLY A 185 -3.77 -3.28 12.82
N GLY A 186 -3.35 -2.39 13.72
CA GLY A 186 -4.27 -1.52 14.45
C GLY A 186 -5.16 -0.64 13.55
N THR A 187 -4.60 -0.08 12.48
CA THR A 187 -5.37 0.78 11.54
C THR A 187 -6.40 -0.03 10.76
N LEU A 188 -6.03 -1.23 10.33
CA LEU A 188 -6.92 -2.17 9.65
C LEU A 188 -8.03 -2.64 10.59
N GLY A 189 -7.72 -2.89 11.86
CA GLY A 189 -8.70 -3.23 12.89
C GLY A 189 -9.75 -2.14 13.07
N ALA A 190 -9.32 -0.89 13.30
CA ALA A 190 -10.23 0.24 13.45
C ALA A 190 -11.07 0.52 12.18
N ALA A 191 -10.49 0.31 10.99
CA ALA A 191 -11.22 0.42 9.74
C ALA A 191 -12.27 -0.70 9.56
N ALA A 192 -11.91 -1.95 9.87
CA ALA A 192 -12.83 -3.08 9.81
C ALA A 192 -13.98 -2.92 10.81
N GLU A 193 -13.70 -2.44 12.02
CA GLU A 193 -14.73 -2.10 13.01
C GLU A 193 -15.73 -1.06 12.47
N ALA A 194 -15.22 0.06 11.93
CA ALA A 194 -16.08 1.10 11.34
C ALA A 194 -16.93 0.59 10.17
N LEU A 195 -16.41 -0.33 9.36
CA LEU A 195 -17.14 -0.98 8.26
C LEU A 195 -18.21 -1.95 8.78
N ASN A 196 -17.87 -2.77 9.78
CA ASN A 196 -18.81 -3.71 10.38
C ASN A 196 -19.99 -2.98 11.06
N GLU A 197 -19.75 -1.86 11.74
CA GLU A 197 -20.80 -1.00 12.31
C GLU A 197 -21.76 -0.45 11.24
N ALA A 198 -21.24 -0.22 10.03
CA ALA A 198 -22.03 0.18 8.87
C ALA A 198 -22.78 -0.98 8.21
N GLY A 199 -22.57 -2.21 8.68
CA GLY A 199 -23.13 -3.44 8.12
C GLY A 199 -22.34 -3.98 6.92
N CYS A 200 -21.14 -3.47 6.66
CA CYS A 200 -20.29 -3.95 5.58
C CYS A 200 -19.49 -5.19 6.02
N SER A 201 -19.13 -6.07 5.08
CA SER A 201 -18.33 -7.27 5.36
C SER A 201 -16.92 -7.16 4.79
N VAL A 202 -15.89 -7.21 5.66
CA VAL A 202 -14.49 -7.25 5.24
C VAL A 202 -14.06 -8.69 5.02
N VAL A 203 -13.64 -9.03 3.80
CA VAL A 203 -13.21 -10.39 3.42
C VAL A 203 -11.72 -10.52 3.21
N GLY A 204 -11.01 -9.40 3.04
CA GLY A 204 -9.59 -9.43 2.75
C GLY A 204 -8.89 -8.10 2.97
N VAL A 205 -7.56 -8.18 2.90
CA VAL A 205 -6.67 -7.03 2.91
C VAL A 205 -5.64 -7.20 1.80
N ALA A 206 -5.28 -6.11 1.11
CA ALA A 206 -4.09 -6.07 0.26
C ALA A 206 -3.13 -4.98 0.76
N VAL A 207 -1.89 -5.36 1.01
CA VAL A 207 -0.83 -4.42 1.40
C VAL A 207 0.38 -4.53 0.49
N LEU A 208 1.11 -3.43 0.33
CA LEU A 208 2.37 -3.52 -0.41
C LEU A 208 3.43 -4.28 0.38
N SER A 209 3.55 -4.03 1.68
CA SER A 209 4.55 -4.70 2.50
C SER A 209 4.08 -5.01 3.92
N LEU A 210 4.69 -6.04 4.52
CA LEU A 210 4.45 -6.42 5.91
C LEU A 210 5.70 -6.30 6.76
N SER A 211 5.53 -5.98 8.04
CA SER A 211 6.60 -6.05 9.04
C SER A 211 7.02 -7.50 9.29
N LYS A 212 8.30 -7.76 9.60
CA LYS A 212 8.83 -9.11 9.90
C LYS A 212 8.06 -9.86 10.98
N ALA A 213 7.41 -9.14 11.90
CA ALA A 213 6.56 -9.74 12.93
C ALA A 213 5.40 -10.59 12.37
N PHE A 214 5.01 -10.36 11.11
CA PHE A 214 3.94 -11.07 10.42
C PHE A 214 4.43 -12.23 9.52
N GLU A 215 5.74 -12.38 9.29
CA GLU A 215 6.30 -13.49 8.49
C GLU A 215 6.26 -14.84 9.22
N GLY A 216 6.32 -14.83 10.56
CA GLY A 216 6.38 -16.06 11.38
C GLY A 216 5.06 -16.86 11.46
N GLY A 217 3.99 -16.37 10.84
CA GLY A 217 2.62 -16.87 11.00
C GLY A 217 2.22 -18.08 10.16
N GLY A 218 3.15 -18.72 9.44
CA GLY A 218 2.87 -19.95 8.66
C GLY A 218 2.29 -21.10 9.50
N LYS A 219 2.42 -21.04 10.84
CA LYS A 219 1.69 -21.85 11.82
C LYS A 219 1.54 -21.09 13.14
N GLY A 220 0.77 -20.01 13.17
CA GLY A 220 0.55 -19.31 14.44
C GLY A 220 -0.39 -18.13 14.29
N HIS A 221 -1.51 -18.20 14.99
CA HIS A 221 -2.48 -17.12 15.10
C HIS A 221 -1.79 -15.89 15.70
N GLY A 222 -1.43 -14.92 14.88
CA GLY A 222 -1.14 -13.57 15.33
C GLY A 222 -2.44 -12.93 15.77
N GLN A 223 -2.74 -12.99 17.06
CA GLN A 223 -3.86 -12.25 17.66
C GLN A 223 -3.54 -10.75 17.60
N LEU A 224 -4.49 -9.97 17.07
CA LEU A 224 -4.54 -8.51 17.19
C LEU A 224 -5.27 -8.12 18.48
#